data_AF-A0A381VMM2-F1
#
_entry.id   AF-A0A381VMM2-F1
#
_cell.length_a   1.000
_cell.length_b   1.000
_cell.length_c   1.000
_cell.angle_alpha   90.00
_cell.angle_beta   90.00
_cell.angle_gamma   90.00
#
_symmetry.space_group_name_H-M   'P 1'
#
loop_
_entity.id
_entity.type
_entity.pdbx_description
1 polymer ?
#
loop_
_entity_poly.entity_id
_entity_poly.type
_entity_poly.pdbx_seq_one_letter_code
_entity_poly.pdbx_strand_id
1 'polypeptide(L)'
;MTHTPITTIAAAVLLLFGGITEVSADPLTYKVLGDTVTIKDCKETASGALVIPPTYGGKPVTRIGIDAFRNCGSLTSVTIPDSVNIILDAAFYGCSNLTSVTIPDSVTSIQRFTFEGCSNLTYVWIGN
;
A
#
# COMPACT_ATOMS: atom_id res chain seq x y z
N MET A 1 22.53 9.18 -13.81
CA MET A 1 21.23 9.74 -14.22
C MET A 1 20.59 10.30 -12.96
N THR A 2 20.34 11.59 -12.96
CA THR A 2 20.16 12.44 -11.78
C THR A 2 18.87 12.11 -11.02
N HIS A 3 19.01 11.82 -9.72
CA HIS A 3 17.91 11.90 -8.77
C HIS A 3 17.38 13.35 -8.77
N THR A 4 16.17 13.54 -9.29
CA THR A 4 15.38 14.73 -9.00
C THR A 4 14.76 14.56 -7.62
N PRO A 5 14.81 15.57 -6.73
CA PRO A 5 14.01 15.54 -5.52
C PRO A 5 12.56 15.71 -5.95
N ILE A 6 11.69 14.75 -5.65
CA ILE A 6 10.24 14.90 -5.89
C ILE A 6 9.69 15.79 -4.76
N THR A 7 10.02 17.07 -4.82
CA THR A 7 9.14 18.15 -4.37
C THR A 7 8.14 18.39 -5.48
N THR A 8 7.16 17.50 -5.59
CA THR A 8 5.96 17.77 -6.40
C THR A 8 4.79 17.55 -5.48
N ILE A 9 4.21 18.66 -5.03
CA ILE A 9 2.87 18.74 -4.47
C ILE A 9 1.94 18.22 -5.58
N ALA A 10 1.70 16.91 -5.60
CA ALA A 10 0.70 16.32 -6.45
C ALA A 10 -0.67 16.83 -5.96
N ALA A 11 -1.48 17.32 -6.89
CA ALA A 11 -2.80 17.87 -6.66
C ALA A 11 -3.63 16.95 -5.75
N ALA A 12 -3.77 17.32 -4.48
CA ALA A 12 -4.71 16.69 -3.57
C ALA A 12 -6.11 17.11 -4.03
N VAL A 13 -6.85 16.19 -4.65
CA VAL A 13 -8.31 16.30 -4.74
C VAL A 13 -8.84 16.07 -3.32
N LEU A 14 -8.86 17.14 -2.53
CA LEU A 14 -9.26 17.13 -1.13
C LEU A 14 -10.79 17.01 -1.06
N LEU A 15 -11.32 15.79 -1.10
CA LEU A 15 -12.73 15.56 -0.81
C LEU A 15 -12.93 15.61 0.71
N LEU A 16 -13.32 16.78 1.23
CA LEU A 16 -13.60 16.99 2.65
C LEU A 16 -15.00 16.46 2.99
N PHE A 17 -15.07 15.21 3.44
CA PHE A 17 -16.24 14.69 4.14
C PHE A 17 -15.83 14.39 5.59
N GLY A 18 -16.32 15.15 6.57
CA GLY A 18 -16.32 14.74 7.98
C GLY A 18 -14.98 14.27 8.60
N GLY A 19 -13.85 14.91 8.28
CA GLY A 19 -12.56 14.63 8.92
C GLY A 19 -11.76 13.45 8.33
N ILE A 20 -12.23 12.84 7.24
CA ILE A 20 -11.41 11.98 6.39
C ILE A 20 -10.83 12.80 5.23
N THR A 21 -9.55 12.60 4.97
CA THR A 21 -8.87 13.21 3.83
C THR A 21 -8.33 12.12 2.93
N GLU A 22 -8.80 12.07 1.69
CA GLU A 22 -8.20 11.23 0.65
C GLU A 22 -7.16 12.03 -0.11
N VAL A 23 -5.97 11.45 -0.28
CA VAL A 23 -4.87 12.09 -0.99
C VAL A 23 -4.28 11.11 -1.97
N SER A 24 -4.28 11.49 -3.24
CA SER A 24 -3.71 10.69 -4.31
C SER A 24 -2.28 11.15 -4.57
N ALA A 25 -1.29 10.29 -4.31
CA ALA A 25 0.08 10.50 -4.75
C ALA A 25 0.48 9.37 -5.70
N ASP A 26 1.54 9.53 -6.49
CA ASP A 26 2.02 8.42 -7.32
C ASP A 26 3.02 7.59 -6.49
N PRO A 27 2.91 6.24 -6.45
CA PRO A 27 1.91 5.40 -7.11
C PRO A 27 0.69 5.03 -6.22
N LEU A 28 0.53 5.63 -5.04
CA LEU A 28 -0.46 5.21 -4.03
C LEU A 28 -1.49 6.30 -3.68
N THR A 29 -2.75 5.90 -3.50
CA THR A 29 -3.76 6.74 -2.88
C THR A 29 -3.84 6.42 -1.39
N TYR A 30 -3.87 7.46 -0.58
CA TYR A 30 -3.88 7.41 0.87
C TYR A 30 -5.23 7.90 1.40
N LYS A 31 -5.70 7.29 2.47
CA LYS A 31 -6.80 7.78 3.30
C LYS A 31 -6.24 8.13 4.67
N VAL A 32 -6.33 9.41 5.03
CA VAL A 32 -5.91 9.94 6.31
C VAL A 32 -7.14 10.09 7.21
N LEU A 33 -7.08 9.52 8.40
CA LEU A 33 -8.10 9.66 9.45
C LEU A 33 -7.39 9.92 10.78
N GLY A 34 -7.57 11.13 11.32
CA GLY A 34 -6.88 11.58 12.53
C GLY A 34 -5.35 11.55 12.36
N ASP A 35 -4.69 10.71 13.15
CA ASP A 35 -3.23 10.55 13.16
C ASP A 35 -2.72 9.32 12.43
N THR A 36 -3.60 8.63 11.70
CA THR A 36 -3.23 7.40 10.99
C THR A 36 -3.50 7.51 9.50
N VAL A 37 -2.69 6.79 8.72
CA VAL A 37 -2.82 6.67 7.28
C VAL A 37 -3.11 5.23 6.89
N THR A 38 -4.05 5.06 5.98
CA THR A 38 -4.39 3.79 5.31
C THR A 38 -4.04 3.90 3.83
N ILE A 39 -3.35 2.92 3.26
CA ILE A 39 -3.24 2.80 1.80
C ILE A 39 -4.62 2.41 1.27
N LYS A 40 -5.23 3.26 0.45
CA LYS A 40 -6.57 3.07 -0.08
C LYS A 40 -6.56 2.34 -1.42
N ASP A 41 -5.61 2.71 -2.29
CA ASP A 41 -5.60 2.27 -3.69
C ASP A 41 -4.19 2.36 -4.27
N CYS A 42 -3.95 1.64 -5.36
CA CYS A 42 -2.73 1.66 -6.15
C CYS A 42 -3.07 2.16 -7.56
N LYS A 43 -2.23 3.05 -8.10
CA LYS A 43 -2.37 3.52 -9.48
C LYS A 43 -1.69 2.54 -10.45
N GLU A 44 -2.05 2.61 -11.73
CA GLU A 44 -1.38 1.84 -12.80
C GLU A 44 0.13 2.09 -12.88
N THR A 45 0.61 3.20 -12.32
CA THR A 45 2.03 3.53 -12.19
C THR A 45 2.76 2.67 -11.14
N ALA A 46 2.03 1.98 -10.25
CA ALA A 46 2.58 0.99 -9.34
C ALA A 46 3.09 -0.23 -10.13
N SER A 47 4.41 -0.34 -10.26
CA SER A 47 5.05 -1.40 -11.05
C SER A 47 6.35 -1.85 -10.42
N GLY A 48 6.74 -3.10 -10.69
CA GLY A 48 7.97 -3.70 -10.17
C GLY A 48 7.94 -3.88 -8.65
N ALA A 49 9.08 -3.64 -8.02
CA ALA A 49 9.23 -3.74 -6.57
C ALA A 49 8.71 -2.47 -5.89
N LEU A 50 7.73 -2.62 -5.01
CA LEU A 50 7.17 -1.53 -4.21
C LEU A 50 7.59 -1.66 -2.75
N VAL A 51 8.16 -0.60 -2.20
CA VAL A 51 8.35 -0.44 -0.76
C VAL A 51 7.28 0.54 -0.27
N ILE A 52 6.37 0.08 0.58
CA ILE A 52 5.34 0.95 1.15
C ILE A 52 6.02 1.94 2.10
N PRO A 53 5.80 3.25 1.97
CA PRO A 53 6.41 4.22 2.86
C PRO A 53 5.85 4.07 4.28
N PRO A 54 6.69 4.12 5.33
CA PRO A 54 6.23 4.00 6.71
C PRO A 54 5.39 5.19 7.18
N THR A 55 5.51 6.34 6.50
CA THR A 55 4.79 7.57 6.83
C THR A 55 4.32 8.30 5.59
N TYR A 56 3.20 9.01 5.70
CA TYR A 56 2.72 9.96 4.72
C TYR A 56 2.28 11.26 5.41
N GLY A 57 2.76 12.42 4.95
CA GLY A 57 2.44 13.71 5.57
C GLY A 57 2.80 13.80 7.06
N GLY A 58 3.87 13.11 7.49
CA GLY A 58 4.30 13.04 8.89
C GLY A 58 3.48 12.11 9.79
N LYS A 59 2.48 11.40 9.23
CA LYS A 59 1.65 10.44 9.96
C LYS A 59 2.00 9.00 9.57
N PRO A 60 1.97 8.04 10.50
CA PRO A 60 2.29 6.65 10.21
C PRO A 60 1.27 5.99 9.27
N VAL A 61 1.79 5.22 8.31
CA VAL A 61 0.99 4.27 7.50
C VAL A 61 0.80 3.02 8.34
N THR A 62 -0.42 2.84 8.85
CA THR A 62 -0.73 1.77 9.80
C THR A 62 -1.50 0.63 9.16
N ARG A 63 -2.15 0.88 8.02
CA ARG A 63 -3.08 -0.07 7.41
C ARG A 63 -2.91 -0.16 5.91
N ILE A 64 -3.09 -1.37 5.38
CA ILE A 64 -3.37 -1.60 3.96
C ILE A 64 -4.87 -1.85 3.83
N GLY A 65 -5.52 -1.02 3.01
CA GLY A 65 -6.97 -0.96 2.81
C GLY A 65 -7.57 -2.20 2.16
N ILE A 66 -8.90 -2.28 2.25
CA ILE A 66 -9.68 -3.26 1.47
C ILE A 66 -9.43 -2.99 -0.01
N ASP A 67 -9.11 -4.03 -0.77
CA ASP A 67 -8.83 -3.97 -2.21
C ASP A 67 -7.69 -2.99 -2.60
N ALA A 68 -6.84 -2.55 -1.65
CA ALA A 68 -5.91 -1.43 -1.88
C ALA A 68 -4.88 -1.65 -3.00
N PHE A 69 -4.58 -2.90 -3.32
CA PHE A 69 -3.75 -3.29 -4.45
C PHE A 69 -4.48 -4.26 -5.38
N ARG A 70 -5.82 -4.27 -5.38
CA ARG A 70 -6.60 -5.19 -6.20
C ARG A 70 -6.22 -5.05 -7.67
N ASN A 71 -5.86 -6.16 -8.31
CA ASN A 71 -5.45 -6.25 -9.70
C ASN A 71 -4.27 -5.33 -10.09
N CYS A 72 -3.40 -4.97 -9.13
CA CYS A 72 -2.15 -4.26 -9.43
C CYS A 72 -1.14 -5.21 -10.11
N GLY A 73 -1.45 -5.57 -11.36
CA GLY A 73 -0.81 -6.63 -12.12
C GLY A 73 0.60 -6.28 -12.57
N SER A 74 1.10 -5.05 -12.38
CA SER A 74 2.49 -4.70 -12.70
C SER A 74 3.43 -4.85 -11.51
N LEU A 75 2.92 -5.07 -10.29
CA LEU A 75 3.75 -5.28 -9.10
C LEU A 75 4.38 -6.66 -9.11
N THR A 76 5.68 -6.72 -8.83
CA THR A 76 6.46 -7.96 -8.75
C THR A 76 6.86 -8.32 -7.33
N SER A 77 7.04 -7.33 -6.45
CA SER A 77 7.24 -7.54 -5.02
C SER A 77 6.71 -6.38 -4.18
N VAL A 78 6.34 -6.68 -2.93
CA VAL A 78 5.88 -5.68 -1.96
C VAL A 78 6.61 -5.83 -0.64
N THR A 79 7.22 -4.76 -0.15
CA THR A 79 7.79 -4.68 1.20
C THR A 79 6.88 -3.82 2.08
N ILE A 80 6.34 -4.42 3.13
CA ILE A 80 5.48 -3.75 4.11
C ILE A 80 6.36 -3.24 5.25
N PRO A 81 6.26 -1.96 5.66
CA PRO A 81 7.07 -1.39 6.74
C PRO A 81 6.48 -1.70 8.13
N ASP A 82 7.33 -1.66 9.15
CA ASP A 82 6.98 -1.94 10.57
C ASP A 82 5.90 -1.01 11.16
N SER A 83 5.59 0.08 10.48
CA SER A 83 4.49 0.96 10.89
C SER A 83 3.11 0.32 10.64
N VAL A 84 3.02 -0.67 9.74
CA VAL A 84 1.76 -1.33 9.38
C VAL A 84 1.43 -2.41 10.40
N ASN A 85 0.20 -2.39 10.91
CA ASN A 85 -0.29 -3.38 11.87
C ASN A 85 -1.43 -4.27 11.33
N ILE A 86 -2.13 -3.84 10.27
CA ILE A 86 -3.32 -4.51 9.74
C ILE A 86 -3.32 -4.49 8.21
N ILE A 87 -3.55 -5.66 7.60
CA ILE A 87 -3.78 -5.86 6.17
C ILE A 87 -5.23 -6.33 5.99
N LEU A 88 -6.07 -5.50 5.34
CA LEU A 88 -7.51 -5.74 5.22
C LEU A 88 -7.89 -6.70 4.06
N ASP A 89 -9.19 -7.03 3.97
CA ASP A 89 -9.70 -8.04 3.05
C ASP A 89 -9.30 -7.72 1.59
N ALA A 90 -8.93 -8.76 0.84
CA ALA A 90 -8.62 -8.66 -0.59
C ALA A 90 -7.52 -7.62 -0.94
N ALA A 91 -6.69 -7.20 0.03
CA ALA A 91 -5.73 -6.12 -0.17
C ALA A 91 -4.81 -6.29 -1.39
N PHE A 92 -4.41 -7.51 -1.77
CA PHE A 92 -3.62 -7.82 -2.98
C PHE A 92 -4.36 -8.76 -3.93
N TYR A 93 -5.69 -8.79 -3.88
CA TYR A 93 -6.49 -9.69 -4.70
C TYR A 93 -6.16 -9.54 -6.19
N GLY A 94 -5.84 -10.62 -6.88
CA GLY A 94 -5.59 -10.62 -8.31
C GLY A 94 -4.28 -9.95 -8.75
N CYS A 95 -3.33 -9.68 -7.85
CA CYS A 95 -1.97 -9.26 -8.22
C CYS A 95 -1.22 -10.42 -8.90
N SER A 96 -1.52 -10.69 -10.17
CA SER A 96 -1.07 -11.90 -10.88
C SER A 96 0.44 -11.97 -11.09
N ASN A 97 1.15 -10.84 -11.17
CA ASN A 97 2.62 -10.79 -11.31
C ASN A 97 3.36 -10.67 -9.98
N LEU A 98 2.67 -10.58 -8.84
CA LEU A 98 3.29 -10.48 -7.53
C LEU A 98 3.99 -11.80 -7.21
N THR A 99 5.31 -11.77 -7.09
CA THR A 99 6.14 -12.96 -6.83
C THR A 99 6.52 -13.10 -5.36
N SER A 100 6.61 -11.99 -4.64
CA SER A 100 7.06 -11.97 -3.24
C SER A 100 6.44 -10.85 -2.42
N VAL A 101 6.21 -11.13 -1.13
CA VAL A 101 5.76 -10.15 -0.14
C VAL A 101 6.56 -10.31 1.15
N THR A 102 7.07 -9.20 1.69
CA THR A 102 7.71 -9.14 3.00
C THR A 102 6.77 -8.49 3.99
N ILE A 103 6.42 -9.23 5.05
CA ILE A 103 5.50 -8.83 6.11
C ILE A 103 6.29 -8.73 7.43
N PRO A 104 6.35 -7.56 8.07
CA PRO A 104 7.10 -7.36 9.32
C PRO A 104 6.34 -7.91 10.53
N ASP A 105 7.05 -8.07 11.65
CA ASP A 105 6.49 -8.56 12.93
C ASP A 105 5.38 -7.67 13.49
N SER A 106 5.33 -6.40 13.08
CA SER A 106 4.29 -5.45 13.49
C SER A 106 2.89 -5.81 12.98
N VAL A 107 2.78 -6.64 11.94
CA VAL A 107 1.49 -7.02 11.36
C VAL A 107 0.79 -8.05 12.24
N THR A 108 -0.22 -7.57 12.96
CA THR A 108 -1.03 -8.37 13.89
C THR A 108 -2.26 -9.00 13.24
N SER A 109 -2.64 -8.56 12.04
CA SER A 109 -3.82 -9.06 11.35
C SER A 109 -3.68 -9.04 9.83
N ILE A 110 -3.99 -10.18 9.22
CA ILE A 110 -4.14 -10.38 7.77
C ILE A 110 -5.53 -10.96 7.55
N GLN A 111 -6.35 -10.29 6.72
CA GLN A 111 -7.77 -10.64 6.54
C GLN A 111 -8.00 -11.62 5.38
N ARG A 112 -9.26 -11.89 5.05
CA ARG A 112 -9.60 -12.92 4.05
C ARG A 112 -9.22 -12.45 2.65
N PHE A 113 -8.90 -13.43 1.80
CA PHE A 113 -8.62 -13.22 0.39
C PHE A 113 -7.47 -12.25 0.08
N THR A 114 -6.64 -11.89 1.07
CA THR A 114 -5.56 -10.90 0.92
C THR A 114 -4.67 -11.18 -0.28
N PHE A 115 -4.35 -12.45 -0.57
CA PHE A 115 -3.53 -12.87 -1.71
C PHE A 115 -4.28 -13.77 -2.71
N GLU A 116 -5.63 -13.78 -2.68
CA GLU A 116 -6.40 -14.58 -3.63
C GLU A 116 -6.13 -14.11 -5.06
N GLY A 117 -5.90 -15.03 -5.99
CA GLY A 117 -5.60 -14.69 -7.38
C GLY A 117 -4.18 -14.17 -7.64
N CYS A 118 -3.30 -14.11 -6.63
CA CYS A 118 -1.87 -13.88 -6.82
C CYS A 118 -1.18 -15.13 -7.40
N SER A 119 -1.44 -15.43 -8.67
CA SER A 119 -1.03 -16.70 -9.31
C SER A 119 0.48 -16.94 -9.37
N ASN A 120 1.30 -15.89 -9.36
CA ASN A 120 2.76 -16.00 -9.38
C ASN A 120 3.41 -15.83 -8.00
N LEU A 121 2.63 -15.74 -6.91
CA LEU A 121 3.17 -15.55 -5.57
C LEU A 121 3.88 -16.83 -5.11
N THR A 122 5.19 -16.74 -4.92
CA THR A 122 6.06 -17.87 -4.56
C THR A 122 6.58 -17.77 -3.13
N TYR A 123 6.78 -16.56 -2.62
CA TYR A 123 7.33 -16.33 -1.28
C TYR A 123 6.51 -15.31 -0.50
N VAL A 124 6.24 -15.63 0.76
CA VAL A 124 5.77 -14.68 1.77
C VAL A 124 6.70 -14.81 2.96
N TRP A 125 7.47 -13.76 3.24
CA TRP A 125 8.32 -13.69 4.43
C TRP A 125 7.57 -13.01 5.55
N ILE A 126 7.59 -13.61 6.74
CA ILE A 126 6.97 -13.08 7.96
C ILE A 126 8.06 -12.94 9.02
N GLY A 127 8.09 -11.78 9.68
CA GLY A 127 8.97 -11.49 10.81
C GLY A 127 10.37 -11.02 10.42
N ASN A 128 10.40 -9.95 9.62
CA ASN A 128 11.60 -9.17 9.30
C ASN A 128 11.67 -7.88 10.10
#